data_AF-A0A925X0V6-F1
#
_entry.id   AF-A0A925X0V6-F1
#
_cell.length_a   1.000
_cell.length_b   1.000
_cell.length_c   1.000
_cell.angle_alpha   90.00
_cell.angle_beta   90.00
_cell.angle_gamma   90.00
#
_symmetry.space_group_name_H-M   'P 1'
#
loop_
_entity.id
_entity.type
_entity.pdbx_description
1 polymer ?
#
loop_
_entity_poly.entity_id
_entity_poly.type
_entity_poly.pdbx_seq_one_letter_code
_entity_poly.pdbx_strand_id
1 'polypeptide(L)'
;AQLAEKNYDRHARNRIEGVNRCRCEALETVHHLYIAKRKGYIEPQLYESFYDRYHECVRMLNGLERSLEQQLPAEQRQYPPILPSAL
;
A
#
# COMPACT_ATOMS: atom_id res chain seq x y z
N ALA A 1 10.89 0.59 -5.35
CA ALA A 1 11.21 0.00 -6.65
C ALA A 1 9.93 -0.47 -7.36
N GLN A 2 9.17 -1.40 -6.77
CA GLN A 2 7.97 -2.00 -7.37
C GLN A 2 6.92 -1.00 -7.88
N LEU A 3 6.59 0.04 -7.11
CA LEU A 3 5.58 1.03 -7.51
C LEU A 3 5.95 1.72 -8.82
N ALA A 4 7.21 2.14 -8.94
CA ALA A 4 7.72 2.84 -10.11
C ALA A 4 7.81 1.93 -11.33
N GLU A 5 8.17 0.66 -11.13
CA GLU A 5 8.30 -0.34 -12.19
C GLU A 5 6.98 -0.56 -12.93
N LYS A 6 5.87 -0.69 -12.19
CA LYS A 6 4.56 -0.95 -12.80
C LYS A 6 3.76 0.32 -13.12
N ASN A 7 4.17 1.50 -12.64
CA ASN A 7 3.40 2.74 -12.78
C ASN A 7 3.09 3.12 -14.24
N TYR A 8 3.98 2.80 -15.17
CA TYR A 8 3.85 3.13 -16.59
C TYR A 8 3.17 2.03 -17.42
N ASP A 9 2.72 0.94 -16.80
CA ASP A 9 2.02 -0.13 -17.51
C ASP A 9 0.64 0.36 -17.98
N ARG A 10 0.33 0.09 -19.26
CA ARG A 10 -0.95 0.46 -19.88
C ARG A 10 -2.15 -0.22 -19.22
N HIS A 11 -1.96 -1.38 -18.61
CA HIS A 11 -3.02 -2.18 -18.01
C HIS A 11 -3.17 -1.85 -16.53
N ALA A 12 -4.37 -1.40 -16.14
CA ALA A 12 -4.68 -1.07 -14.75
C ALA A 12 -4.45 -2.24 -13.79
N ARG A 13 -4.71 -3.48 -14.22
CA ARG A 13 -4.43 -4.70 -13.43
C ARG A 13 -2.95 -4.85 -13.04
N ASN A 14 -2.04 -4.60 -13.98
CA ASN A 14 -0.62 -4.71 -13.71
C ASN A 14 -0.18 -3.63 -12.70
N ARG A 15 -0.72 -2.41 -12.84
CA ARG A 15 -0.52 -1.33 -11.86
C ARG A 15 -1.03 -1.71 -10.47
N ILE A 16 -2.25 -2.26 -10.38
CA ILE A 16 -2.85 -2.74 -9.11
C ILE A 16 -1.97 -3.82 -8.47
N GLU A 17 -1.48 -4.78 -9.24
CA GLU A 17 -0.58 -5.81 -8.74
C GLU A 17 0.71 -5.19 -8.17
N GLY A 18 1.27 -4.18 -8.82
CA GLY A 18 2.43 -3.43 -8.33
C GLY A 18 2.17 -2.72 -7.00
N VAL A 19 1.00 -2.08 -6.86
CA VAL A 19 0.55 -1.46 -5.59
C VAL A 19 0.42 -2.50 -4.49
N ASN A 20 -0.19 -3.65 -4.80
CA ASN A 20 -0.41 -4.72 -3.83
C ASN A 20 0.90 -5.34 -3.35
N ARG A 21 1.86 -5.53 -4.27
CA ARG A 21 3.20 -6.01 -3.93
C ARG A 21 3.96 -5.01 -3.04
N CYS A 22 3.91 -3.72 -3.38
CA CYS A 22 4.46 -2.66 -2.52
C CYS A 22 3.88 -2.68 -1.10
N ARG A 23 2.56 -2.87 -0.99
CA ARG A 23 1.87 -2.92 0.29
C ARG A 23 2.34 -4.11 1.13
N CYS A 24 2.49 -5.29 0.52
CA CYS A 24 3.04 -6.46 1.20
C CYS A 24 4.46 -6.22 1.69
N GLU A 25 5.35 -5.67 0.86
CA GLU A 25 6.74 -5.36 1.23
C GLU A 25 6.82 -4.33 2.38
N ALA A 26 5.96 -3.31 2.36
CA ALA A 26 5.87 -2.32 3.43
C ALA A 26 5.45 -2.95 4.77
N LEU A 27 4.43 -3.82 4.75
CA LEU A 27 3.94 -4.51 5.95
C LEU A 27 4.95 -5.53 6.49
N GLU A 28 5.66 -6.23 5.60
CA GLU A 28 6.76 -7.13 5.98
C GLU A 28 7.92 -6.36 6.62
N THR A 29 8.24 -5.18 6.09
CA THR A 29 9.26 -4.31 6.70
C THR A 29 8.87 -3.88 8.11
N VAL A 30 7.61 -3.47 8.33
CA VAL A 30 7.08 -3.15 9.66
C VAL A 30 7.18 -4.36 10.61
N HIS A 31 6.88 -5.56 10.11
CA HIS A 31 7.04 -6.78 10.89
C HIS A 31 8.50 -7.01 11.32
N HIS A 32 9.47 -6.85 10.41
CA HIS A 32 10.88 -6.97 10.77
C HIS A 32 11.34 -5.92 11.78
N LEU A 33 10.91 -4.67 11.63
CA LEU A 33 11.18 -3.60 12.59
C LEU A 33 10.60 -3.92 13.98
N TYR A 34 9.41 -4.52 14.03
CA TYR A 34 8.81 -4.96 15.28
C TYR A 34 9.65 -6.06 15.96
N ILE A 35 10.12 -7.05 15.20
CA ILE A 35 11.01 -8.09 15.71
C ILE A 35 12.35 -7.48 16.18
N ALA A 36 12.88 -6.48 15.48
CA ALA A 36 14.10 -5.79 15.87
C ALA A 36 13.93 -5.05 17.22
N LYS A 37 12.83 -4.31 17.40
CA LYS A 37 12.45 -3.68 18.68
C LYS A 37 12.33 -4.73 19.78
N ARG A 38 11.63 -5.83 19.52
CA ARG A 38 11.43 -6.95 20.46
C ARG A 38 12.73 -7.58 20.95
N LYS A 39 13.78 -7.55 20.12
CA LYS A 39 15.12 -8.08 20.43
C LYS A 39 16.09 -7.02 20.97
N GLY A 40 15.66 -5.77 21.09
CA GLY A 40 16.49 -4.66 21.56
C GLY A 40 17.53 -4.17 20.55
N TYR A 41 17.37 -4.49 19.26
CA TYR A 41 18.28 -3.98 18.21
C TYR A 41 18.00 -2.51 17.84
N ILE A 42 16.79 -2.02 18.13
CA ILE A 42 16.38 -0.63 17.92
C ILE A 42 15.58 -0.13 19.12
N GLU A 43 15.69 1.17 19.38
CA GLU A 43 14.91 1.84 20.41
C GLU A 43 13.41 1.83 20.09
N PRO A 44 12.53 1.72 21.10
CA PRO A 44 11.08 1.78 20.90
C PRO A 44 10.61 3.01 20.13
N GLN A 45 11.17 4.19 20.42
CA GLN A 45 10.79 5.45 19.78
C GLN A 45 11.18 5.47 18.29
N LEU A 46 12.32 4.86 17.96
CA LEU A 46 12.75 4.74 16.57
C LEU A 46 11.79 3.82 15.79
N TYR A 47 11.38 2.69 16.39
CA TYR A 47 10.34 1.84 15.82
C TYR A 47 9.03 2.59 15.58
N GLU A 48 8.50 3.33 16.57
CA GLU A 48 7.22 4.05 16.41
C GLU A 48 7.29 5.04 15.24
N SER A 49 8.40 5.79 15.12
CA SER A 49 8.58 6.73 14.00
C SER A 49 8.61 6.06 12.62
N PHE A 50 9.19 4.86 12.51
CA PHE A 50 9.12 4.09 11.28
C PHE A 50 7.73 3.52 11.06
N TYR A 51 7.10 2.97 12.09
CA TYR A 51 5.76 2.41 12.03
C TYR A 51 4.77 3.43 11.47
N ASP A 52 4.75 4.65 12.00
CA ASP A 52 3.85 5.71 11.56
C ASP A 52 4.02 6.03 10.07
N ARG A 53 5.28 6.16 9.61
CA ARG A 53 5.61 6.45 8.21
C ARG A 53 5.23 5.32 7.27
N TYR A 54 5.52 4.07 7.65
CA TYR A 54 5.12 2.91 6.85
C TYR A 54 3.60 2.74 6.83
N HIS A 55 2.93 2.99 7.96
CA HIS A 55 1.48 2.90 8.05
C HIS A 55 0.79 4.00 7.21
N GLU A 56 1.34 5.21 7.19
CA GLU A 56 0.91 6.26 6.25
C GLU A 56 1.10 5.83 4.78
N CYS A 57 2.26 5.28 4.43
CA CYS A 57 2.50 4.73 3.09
C CYS A 57 1.47 3.67 2.70
N VAL A 58 1.14 2.74 3.60
CA VAL A 58 0.11 1.72 3.38
C VAL A 58 -1.27 2.35 3.15
N ARG A 59 -1.64 3.39 3.91
CA ARG A 59 -2.90 4.12 3.68
C ARG A 59 -2.93 4.76 2.29
N MET A 60 -1.84 5.36 1.85
CA MET A 60 -1.74 5.94 0.50
C MET A 60 -1.84 4.86 -0.60
N LEU A 61 -1.18 3.72 -0.42
CA LEU A 61 -1.26 2.59 -1.36
C LEU A 61 -2.68 2.03 -1.46
N ASN A 62 -3.42 1.96 -0.34
CA ASN A 62 -4.84 1.59 -0.36
C ASN A 62 -5.69 2.58 -1.17
N GLY A 63 -5.46 3.89 -1.00
CA GLY A 63 -6.14 4.92 -1.79
C GLY A 63 -5.84 4.79 -3.29
N LEU A 64 -4.58 4.49 -3.63
CA LEU A 64 -4.15 4.29 -5.01
C LEU A 64 -4.78 3.03 -5.64
N GLU A 65 -4.81 1.90 -4.93
CA GLU A 65 -5.50 0.67 -5.37
C GLU A 65 -6.97 0.96 -5.71
N ARG A 66 -7.69 1.61 -4.78
CA ARG A 66 -9.12 1.97 -4.99
C ARG A 66 -9.34 2.89 -6.18
N SER A 67 -8.38 3.78 -6.47
CA SER A 67 -8.44 4.69 -7.61
C SER A 67 -8.17 3.96 -8.93
N LEU A 68 -7.21 3.04 -8.96
CA LEU A 68 -6.91 2.22 -10.14
C LEU A 68 -8.04 1.24 -10.46
N GLU A 69 -8.70 0.69 -9.44
CA GLU A 69 -9.87 -0.19 -9.57
C GLU A 69 -11.02 0.46 -10.36
N GLN A 70 -11.17 1.79 -10.30
CA GLN A 70 -12.18 2.51 -11.10
C GLN A 70 -11.93 2.41 -12.62
N GLN A 71 -10.72 2.06 -13.04
CA GLN A 71 -10.35 1.87 -14.45
C GLN A 71 -10.67 0.46 -14.96
N LEU A 72 -11.02 -0.47 -14.07
CA LEU A 72 -11.43 -1.82 -14.45
C LEU A 72 -12.92 -1.87 -14.83
N PRO A 73 -13.35 -2.82 -15.68
CA PRO A 73 -14.76 -3.16 -15.87
C PRO A 73 -15.42 -3.54 -14.55
N ALA A 74 -16.71 -3.24 -14.38
CA ALA A 74 -17.42 -3.41 -13.11
C ALA A 74 -17.37 -4.86 -12.60
N GLU A 75 -17.40 -5.85 -13.49
CA GLU A 75 -17.37 -7.27 -13.15
C GLU A 75 -15.99 -7.73 -12.63
N GLN A 76 -14.96 -6.91 -12.85
CA GLN A 76 -13.58 -7.22 -12.50
C GLN A 76 -13.10 -6.46 -11.26
N ARG A 77 -13.94 -5.59 -10.69
CA ARG A 77 -13.58 -4.78 -9.54
C ARG A 77 -13.70 -5.55 -8.24
N GLN A 78 -12.74 -5.38 -7.36
CA GLN A 78 -12.83 -5.87 -5.99
C GLN A 78 -13.63 -4.93 -5.09
N TYR A 79 -13.60 -3.62 -5.37
CA TYR A 79 -14.24 -2.59 -4.56
C TYR A 79 -15.42 -1.97 -5.31
N PRO A 80 -16.49 -1.56 -4.59
CA PRO A 80 -17.57 -0.80 -5.20
C PRO A 80 -17.04 0.54 -5.74
N PRO A 81 -17.71 1.12 -6.76
CA PRO A 81 -17.35 2.43 -7.27
C PRO A 81 -17.35 3.47 -6.16
N ILE A 82 -16.38 4.38 -6.20
CA ILE A 82 -16.33 5.51 -5.27
C ILE A 82 -17.51 6.42 -5.64
N LEU A 83 -18.56 6.39 -4.82
CA LEU A 83 -19.69 7.29 -4.99
C LEU A 83 -19.20 8.72 -4.71
N PRO A 84 -19.58 9.71 -5.55
CA PRO A 84 -19.37 11.10 -5.18
C PRO A 84 -20.07 11.34 -3.84
N SER A 85 -19.36 11.93 -2.88
CA SER A 85 -19.99 12.41 -1.66
C SER A 85 -21.10 13.36 -2.06
N ALA A 86 -22.33 13.11 -1.60
CA ALA A 86 -23.45 14.02 -1.81
C ALA A 86 -23.02 15.42 -1.34
N LEU A 87 -22.86 16.33 -2.31
CA LEU A 87 -22.72 17.76 -2.07
C LEU A 87 -24.09 18.33 -1.73
#